data_AF-A0A4R2P2D2-F1
#
_entry.id   AF-A0A4R2P2D2-F1
#
_cell.length_a   1.000
_cell.length_b   1.000
_cell.length_c   1.000
_cell.angle_alpha   90.00
_cell.angle_beta   90.00
_cell.angle_gamma   90.00
#
_symmetry.space_group_name_H-M   'P 1'
#
loop_
_entity.id
_entity.type
_entity.pdbx_description
1 polymer ?
#
loop_
_entity_poly.entity_id
_entity_poly.type
_entity_poly.pdbx_seq_one_letter_code
_entity_poly.pdbx_strand_id
1 'polypeptide(L)'
;MFNFFKNKKPRGLIKYFGLTDLWLNELTEEQREEVRKRFDMGMGINRDSVDKEEISSTSMLIEDFLIDMAQGISDPETKIKLLDIADNKGKDTRKTIIDDHYVTMGKWQEIKKMAYKDNRHYPRLIKILKHDCAIYDEFKIQYFKENKMEVTYPAFKELALAYERTGEYEKAIEISKIAIEKEVKEHTSFERRINKLEKKLI
;
A
#
# COMPACT_ATOMS: atom_id res chain seq x y z
N MET A 1 -26.45 7.40 24.30
CA MET A 1 -26.33 6.39 25.37
C MET A 1 -25.19 5.46 24.96
N PHE A 2 -23.98 5.68 25.51
CA PHE A 2 -22.77 4.97 25.11
C PHE A 2 -22.76 3.58 25.74
N ASN A 3 -22.88 2.54 24.91
CA ASN A 3 -22.78 1.16 25.34
C ASN A 3 -21.32 0.83 25.65
N PHE A 4 -20.93 0.97 26.92
CA PHE A 4 -19.69 0.43 27.48
C PHE A 4 -19.78 -1.10 27.50
N PHE A 5 -19.66 -1.74 26.34
CA PHE A 5 -19.22 -3.12 26.32
C PHE A 5 -17.78 -3.12 26.88
N LYS A 6 -17.57 -3.81 28.00
CA LYS A 6 -16.23 -4.14 28.50
C LYS A 6 -15.54 -4.98 27.44
N ASN A 7 -14.91 -4.35 26.45
CA ASN A 7 -14.03 -5.06 25.54
C ASN A 7 -12.92 -5.66 26.41
N LYS A 8 -12.88 -7.00 26.48
CA LYS A 8 -11.77 -7.69 27.13
C LYS A 8 -10.48 -7.18 26.47
N LYS A 9 -9.49 -6.82 27.29
CA LYS A 9 -8.20 -6.36 26.75
C LYS A 9 -7.66 -7.43 25.79
N PRO A 10 -7.33 -7.06 24.54
CA PRO A 10 -6.80 -8.01 23.58
C PRO A 10 -5.47 -8.56 24.09
N ARG A 11 -5.17 -9.78 23.68
CA ARG A 11 -3.88 -10.45 23.87
C ARG A 11 -3.19 -10.55 22.49
N GLY A 12 -2.44 -11.62 22.27
CA GLY A 12 -1.91 -11.99 20.97
C GLY A 12 -0.89 -11.00 20.43
N LEU A 13 -0.79 -10.97 19.11
CA LEU A 13 0.04 -10.03 18.36
C LEU A 13 -0.40 -8.58 18.63
N ILE A 14 -1.69 -8.33 18.84
CA ILE A 14 -2.21 -7.00 19.18
C ILE A 14 -1.60 -6.47 20.47
N LYS A 15 -1.56 -7.28 21.54
CA LYS A 15 -0.92 -6.89 22.81
C LYS A 15 0.59 -6.85 22.67
N TYR A 16 1.19 -7.86 22.03
CA TYR A 16 2.64 -7.97 21.86
C TYR A 16 3.23 -6.73 21.18
N PHE A 17 2.60 -6.24 20.12
CA PHE A 17 3.02 -5.05 19.38
C PHE A 17 2.51 -3.72 19.96
N GLY A 18 1.82 -3.73 21.11
CA GLY A 18 1.29 -2.52 21.73
C GLY A 18 0.20 -1.82 20.91
N LEU A 19 -0.59 -2.58 20.14
CA LEU A 19 -1.64 -2.08 19.24
C LEU A 19 -3.04 -2.09 19.87
N THR A 20 -3.13 -2.15 21.21
CA THR A 20 -4.42 -2.29 21.92
C THR A 20 -5.38 -1.13 21.63
N ASP A 21 -4.90 0.11 21.62
CA ASP A 21 -5.76 1.28 21.37
C ASP A 21 -6.25 1.32 19.92
N LEU A 22 -5.38 1.01 18.97
CA LEU A 22 -5.75 0.84 17.56
C LEU A 22 -6.83 -0.23 17.42
N TRP A 23 -6.62 -1.40 18.04
CA TRP A 23 -7.56 -2.52 17.95
C TRP A 23 -8.93 -2.20 18.54
N LEU A 24 -8.96 -1.56 19.71
CA LEU A 24 -10.21 -1.36 20.46
C LEU A 24 -10.98 -0.12 20.03
N ASN A 25 -10.29 0.96 19.69
CA ASN A 25 -10.90 2.27 19.50
C ASN A 25 -11.01 2.68 18.02
N GLU A 26 -10.18 2.10 17.15
CA GLU A 26 -10.11 2.51 15.74
C GLU A 26 -10.69 1.47 14.78
N LEU A 27 -10.74 0.19 15.20
CA LEU A 27 -11.35 -0.88 14.42
C LEU A 27 -12.71 -1.28 14.98
N THR A 28 -13.67 -1.48 14.09
CA THR A 28 -14.97 -2.07 14.44
C THR A 28 -14.81 -3.58 14.70
N GLU A 29 -15.79 -4.22 15.36
CA GLU A 29 -15.73 -5.67 15.56
C GLU A 29 -15.77 -6.44 14.23
N GLU A 30 -16.47 -5.92 13.22
CA GLU A 30 -16.48 -6.50 11.88
C GLU A 30 -15.10 -6.48 11.24
N GLN A 31 -14.41 -5.33 11.31
CA GLN A 31 -13.03 -5.17 10.83
C GLN A 31 -12.05 -6.08 11.60
N ARG A 32 -12.21 -6.20 12.92
CA ARG A 32 -11.42 -7.13 13.74
C ARG A 32 -11.63 -8.58 13.30
N GLU A 33 -12.86 -8.94 12.97
CA GLU A 33 -13.18 -10.28 12.46
C GLU A 33 -12.61 -10.54 11.06
N GLU A 34 -12.61 -9.53 10.18
CA GLU A 34 -11.94 -9.59 8.88
C GLU A 34 -10.44 -9.87 9.01
N VAL A 35 -9.75 -9.17 9.93
CA VAL A 35 -8.34 -9.43 10.25
C VAL A 35 -8.14 -10.86 10.72
N ARG A 36 -8.93 -11.33 11.70
CA ARG A 36 -8.82 -12.71 12.22
C ARG A 36 -8.99 -13.74 11.09
N LYS A 37 -9.99 -13.56 10.22
CA LYS A 37 -10.25 -14.43 9.06
C LYS A 37 -9.08 -14.48 8.06
N ARG A 38 -8.42 -13.36 7.81
CA ARG A 38 -7.25 -13.28 6.92
C ARG A 38 -6.07 -14.10 7.42
N PHE A 39 -5.81 -14.08 8.73
CA PHE A 39 -4.74 -14.85 9.36
C PHE A 39 -5.04 -16.36 9.28
N ASP A 40 -6.27 -16.76 9.59
CA ASP A 40 -6.71 -18.16 9.56
C ASP A 40 -6.66 -18.75 8.15
N MET A 41 -7.46 -18.19 7.24
CA MET A 41 -7.68 -18.79 5.92
C MET A 41 -6.60 -18.42 4.93
N GLY A 42 -6.02 -17.23 5.05
CA GLY A 42 -5.11 -16.71 4.04
C GLY A 42 -3.63 -16.89 4.37
N MET A 43 -3.27 -17.17 5.62
CA MET A 43 -1.88 -17.43 6.02
C MET A 43 -1.69 -18.78 6.71
N GLY A 44 -2.79 -19.49 7.03
CA GLY A 44 -2.71 -20.70 7.83
C GLY A 44 -2.23 -20.45 9.26
N ILE A 45 -2.35 -19.20 9.74
CA ILE A 45 -1.97 -18.79 11.08
C ILE A 45 -3.23 -18.80 11.94
N ASN A 46 -3.16 -19.44 13.11
CA ASN A 46 -4.30 -19.48 14.04
C ASN A 46 -4.85 -18.07 14.30
N ARG A 47 -6.12 -17.82 13.94
CA ARG A 47 -6.81 -16.53 14.20
C ARG A 47 -6.75 -16.07 15.65
N ASP A 48 -6.68 -16.99 16.60
CA ASP A 48 -6.65 -16.65 18.02
C ASP A 48 -5.29 -16.06 18.44
N SER A 49 -4.23 -16.28 17.65
CA SER A 49 -2.93 -15.62 17.83
C SER A 49 -2.99 -14.10 17.62
N VAL A 50 -4.00 -13.60 16.88
CA VAL A 50 -4.17 -12.16 16.62
C VAL A 50 -4.44 -11.43 17.94
N ASP A 51 -5.45 -11.86 18.70
CA ASP A 51 -5.93 -11.11 19.87
C ASP A 51 -6.40 -11.91 21.09
N LYS A 52 -6.26 -13.25 21.10
CA LYS A 52 -6.76 -14.10 22.21
C LYS A 52 -5.69 -14.91 22.94
N GLU A 53 -4.67 -15.40 22.26
CA GLU A 53 -3.58 -16.19 22.86
C GLU A 53 -2.52 -15.28 23.51
N GLU A 54 -1.78 -15.76 24.51
CA GLU A 54 -0.61 -15.01 24.99
C GLU A 54 0.59 -15.33 24.09
N ILE A 55 1.22 -14.29 23.56
CA ILE A 55 2.43 -14.39 22.75
C ILE A 55 3.56 -13.72 23.51
N SER A 56 4.58 -14.50 23.87
CA SER A 56 5.78 -14.00 24.53
C SER A 56 6.89 -13.61 23.56
N SER A 57 6.85 -14.11 22.31
CA SER A 57 7.84 -13.85 21.27
C SER A 57 7.26 -14.13 19.89
N THR A 58 7.71 -13.37 18.88
CA THR A 58 7.46 -13.65 17.46
C THR A 58 8.65 -13.16 16.63
N SER A 59 8.89 -13.76 15.47
CA SER A 59 9.84 -13.26 14.47
C SER A 59 9.20 -12.27 13.49
N MET A 60 7.88 -12.13 13.52
CA MET A 60 7.13 -11.18 12.69
C MET A 60 7.46 -9.75 13.11
N LEU A 61 7.66 -8.85 12.15
CA LEU A 61 7.84 -7.43 12.42
C LEU A 61 6.47 -6.75 12.56
N ILE A 62 6.42 -5.61 13.26
CA ILE A 62 5.18 -4.90 13.52
C ILE A 62 4.56 -4.34 12.23
N GLU A 63 5.41 -3.90 11.30
CA GLU A 63 5.03 -3.43 9.97
C GLU A 63 4.41 -4.55 9.13
N ASP A 64 5.00 -5.74 9.13
CA ASP A 64 4.49 -6.91 8.42
C ASP A 64 3.10 -7.27 8.97
N PHE A 65 2.97 -7.31 10.30
CA PHE A 65 1.70 -7.58 10.96
C PHE A 65 0.63 -6.55 10.56
N LEU A 66 0.95 -5.26 10.52
CA LEU A 66 0.02 -4.21 10.12
C LEU A 66 -0.35 -4.27 8.62
N ILE A 67 0.58 -4.67 7.76
CA ILE A 67 0.31 -4.93 6.34
C ILE A 67 -0.66 -6.09 6.20
N ASP A 68 -0.45 -7.18 6.93
CA ASP A 68 -1.35 -8.34 6.93
C ASP A 68 -2.74 -8.00 7.47
N MET A 69 -2.82 -7.19 8.52
CA MET A 69 -4.09 -6.63 9.00
C MET A 69 -4.79 -5.85 7.87
N ALA A 70 -4.08 -4.94 7.19
CA ALA A 70 -4.63 -4.14 6.11
C ALA A 70 -5.16 -5.00 4.95
N GLN A 71 -4.49 -6.10 4.62
CA GLN A 71 -4.95 -7.02 3.58
C GLN A 71 -6.26 -7.73 3.95
N GLY A 72 -6.51 -7.96 5.23
CA GLY A 72 -7.74 -8.60 5.71
C GLY A 72 -8.96 -7.68 5.67
N ILE A 73 -8.76 -6.38 5.91
CA ILE A 73 -9.83 -5.39 5.93
C ILE A 73 -10.51 -5.28 4.56
N SER A 74 -11.77 -4.89 4.48
CA SER A 74 -12.45 -4.55 3.21
C SER A 74 -12.48 -3.04 2.94
N ASP A 75 -12.65 -2.22 3.99
CA ASP A 75 -12.75 -0.76 3.92
C ASP A 75 -11.42 -0.09 3.48
N PRO A 76 -11.39 0.60 2.32
CA PRO A 76 -10.17 1.20 1.79
C PRO A 76 -9.51 2.25 2.69
N GLU A 77 -10.29 3.10 3.39
CA GLU A 77 -9.70 4.14 4.24
C GLU A 77 -9.01 3.53 5.45
N THR A 78 -9.63 2.52 6.08
CA THR A 78 -9.03 1.75 7.16
C THR A 78 -7.78 1.02 6.70
N LYS A 79 -7.77 0.43 5.50
CA LYS A 79 -6.55 -0.16 4.92
C LYS A 79 -5.43 0.85 4.81
N ILE A 80 -5.71 2.01 4.22
CA ILE A 80 -4.67 3.02 4.02
C ILE A 80 -4.17 3.53 5.37
N LYS A 81 -5.06 3.72 6.35
CA LYS A 81 -4.66 4.07 7.73
C LYS A 81 -3.71 3.05 8.33
N LEU A 82 -4.01 1.75 8.21
CA LEU A 82 -3.12 0.69 8.70
C LEU A 82 -1.77 0.68 7.96
N LEU A 83 -1.77 0.88 6.64
CA LEU A 83 -0.54 1.00 5.86
C LEU A 83 0.26 2.27 6.21
N ASP A 84 -0.39 3.37 6.56
CA ASP A 84 0.28 4.59 7.04
C ASP A 84 0.90 4.38 8.43
N ILE A 85 0.25 3.61 9.31
CA ILE A 85 0.83 3.21 10.61
C ILE A 85 2.00 2.25 10.40
N ALA A 86 1.87 1.26 9.51
CA ALA A 86 2.94 0.34 9.15
C ALA A 86 4.16 1.09 8.61
N ASP A 87 3.92 2.03 7.70
CA ASP A 87 4.95 2.91 7.14
C ASP A 87 5.67 3.72 8.23
N ASN A 88 4.94 4.34 9.16
CA ASN A 88 5.54 5.13 10.22
C ASN A 88 6.31 4.30 11.25
N LYS A 89 5.78 3.14 11.64
CA LYS A 89 6.46 2.23 12.59
C LYS A 89 7.63 1.51 11.95
N GLY A 90 7.53 1.24 10.65
CA GLY A 90 8.56 0.61 9.84
C GLY A 90 9.62 1.58 9.33
N LYS A 91 9.57 2.89 9.58
CA LYS A 91 10.60 3.82 9.08
C LYS A 91 11.99 3.53 9.65
N ASP A 92 12.04 3.12 10.91
CA ASP A 92 13.31 2.83 11.60
C ASP A 92 13.76 1.37 11.43
N THR A 93 12.88 0.50 10.90
CA THR A 93 13.12 -0.95 10.75
C THR A 93 13.06 -1.45 9.31
N ARG A 94 12.52 -0.67 8.37
CA ARG A 94 12.50 -0.99 6.94
C ARG A 94 13.92 -1.18 6.48
N LYS A 95 14.20 -2.38 6.00
CA LYS A 95 15.56 -2.79 5.70
C LYS A 95 15.99 -2.29 4.34
N THR A 96 15.05 -2.00 3.44
CA THR A 96 15.33 -1.82 2.02
C THR A 96 14.39 -0.86 1.29
N ILE A 97 14.84 -0.36 0.14
CA ILE A 97 14.00 0.40 -0.80
C ILE A 97 12.92 -0.49 -1.46
N ILE A 98 13.11 -1.81 -1.42
CA ILE A 98 12.16 -2.81 -1.89
C ILE A 98 10.91 -2.83 -0.99
N ASP A 99 11.11 -2.82 0.33
CA ASP A 99 10.02 -2.77 1.30
C ASP A 99 9.20 -1.47 1.14
N ASP A 100 9.89 -0.34 0.91
CA ASP A 100 9.24 0.94 0.68
C ASP A 100 8.37 0.94 -0.58
N HIS A 101 8.88 0.37 -1.69
CA HIS A 101 8.10 0.20 -2.91
C HIS A 101 6.82 -0.63 -2.67
N TYR A 102 6.91 -1.79 -2.02
CA TYR A 102 5.75 -2.65 -1.86
C TYR A 102 4.69 -2.09 -0.91
N VAL A 103 5.10 -1.40 0.17
CA VAL A 103 4.17 -0.68 1.06
C VAL A 103 3.52 0.47 0.32
N THR A 104 4.31 1.29 -0.39
CA THR A 104 3.82 2.40 -1.20
C THR A 104 2.86 1.92 -2.30
N MET A 105 3.17 0.77 -2.91
CA MET A 105 2.32 0.11 -3.90
C MET A 105 0.97 -0.30 -3.34
N GLY A 106 0.94 -0.94 -2.17
CA GLY A 106 -0.32 -1.26 -1.49
C GLY A 106 -1.18 -0.02 -1.27
N LYS A 107 -0.57 1.10 -0.83
CA LYS A 107 -1.29 2.36 -0.61
C LYS A 107 -1.90 2.93 -1.88
N TRP A 108 -1.11 3.11 -2.94
CA TRP A 108 -1.65 3.72 -4.16
C TRP A 108 -2.66 2.82 -4.86
N GLN A 109 -2.59 1.49 -4.73
CA GLN A 109 -3.61 0.58 -5.26
C GLN A 109 -4.98 0.79 -4.60
N GLU A 110 -5.03 0.97 -3.29
CA GLU A 110 -6.30 1.24 -2.58
C GLU A 110 -6.82 2.65 -2.90
N ILE A 111 -5.95 3.67 -2.89
CA ILE A 111 -6.34 5.04 -3.24
C ILE A 111 -6.84 5.11 -4.69
N LYS A 112 -6.25 4.33 -5.60
CA LYS A 112 -6.72 4.25 -7.00
C LYS A 112 -8.15 3.76 -7.08
N LYS A 113 -8.53 2.73 -6.32
CA LYS A 113 -9.93 2.24 -6.28
C LYS A 113 -10.89 3.33 -5.81
N MET A 114 -10.47 4.15 -4.86
CA MET A 114 -11.25 5.28 -4.37
C MET A 114 -11.31 6.41 -5.40
N ALA A 115 -10.18 6.77 -6.02
CA ALA A 115 -10.09 7.81 -7.05
C ALA A 115 -10.94 7.52 -8.28
N TYR A 116 -11.15 6.24 -8.62
CA TYR A 116 -12.04 5.84 -9.71
C TYR A 116 -13.52 6.04 -9.39
N LYS A 117 -13.87 6.11 -8.10
CA LYS A 117 -15.24 6.39 -7.63
C LYS A 117 -15.45 7.87 -7.34
N ASP A 118 -14.39 8.55 -6.90
CA ASP A 118 -14.44 9.95 -6.48
C ASP A 118 -13.12 10.66 -6.81
N ASN A 119 -13.21 11.65 -7.71
CA ASN A 119 -12.06 12.39 -8.21
C ASN A 119 -11.29 13.15 -7.11
N ARG A 120 -11.89 13.40 -5.94
CA ARG A 120 -11.22 14.06 -4.81
C ARG A 120 -10.00 13.30 -4.30
N HIS A 121 -9.86 12.01 -4.62
CA HIS A 121 -8.70 11.22 -4.20
C HIS A 121 -7.52 11.26 -5.17
N TYR A 122 -7.66 11.83 -6.38
CA TYR A 122 -6.53 11.94 -7.33
C TYR A 122 -5.33 12.73 -6.79
N PRO A 123 -5.49 13.86 -6.07
CA PRO A 123 -4.34 14.56 -5.48
C PRO A 123 -3.52 13.67 -4.54
N ARG A 124 -4.19 12.86 -3.71
CA ARG A 124 -3.54 11.89 -2.82
C ARG A 124 -2.85 10.79 -3.64
N LEU A 125 -3.52 10.25 -4.65
CA LEU A 125 -2.98 9.22 -5.54
C LEU A 125 -1.70 9.69 -6.25
N ILE A 126 -1.74 10.86 -6.87
CA ILE A 126 -0.62 11.47 -7.58
C ILE A 126 0.57 11.68 -6.64
N LYS A 127 0.33 12.16 -5.40
CA LYS A 127 1.39 12.35 -4.41
C LYS A 127 2.12 11.04 -4.10
N ILE A 128 1.39 9.95 -3.87
CA ILE A 128 1.99 8.65 -3.54
C ILE A 128 2.70 8.04 -4.76
N LEU A 129 2.10 8.12 -5.94
CA LEU A 129 2.72 7.62 -7.17
C LEU A 129 4.01 8.38 -7.52
N LYS A 130 4.07 9.69 -7.25
CA LYS A 130 5.31 10.47 -7.40
C LYS A 130 6.43 9.96 -6.48
N HIS A 131 6.09 9.66 -5.23
CA HIS A 131 7.05 9.08 -4.28
C HIS A 131 7.59 7.74 -4.80
N ASP A 132 6.69 6.84 -5.23
CA ASP A 132 7.06 5.53 -5.78
C ASP A 132 7.95 5.67 -7.03
N CYS A 133 7.59 6.57 -7.96
CA CYS A 133 8.44 6.82 -9.14
C CYS A 133 9.83 7.39 -8.78
N ALA A 134 9.94 8.15 -7.68
CA ALA A 134 11.21 8.76 -7.27
C ALA A 134 12.23 7.75 -6.74
N ILE A 135 11.77 6.64 -6.16
CA ILE A 135 12.64 5.58 -5.62
C ILE A 135 13.03 4.52 -6.67
N TYR A 136 12.54 4.63 -7.90
CA TYR A 136 12.68 3.59 -8.93
C TYR A 136 14.13 3.18 -9.22
N ASP A 137 15.05 4.14 -9.37
CA ASP A 137 16.43 3.82 -9.77
C ASP A 137 17.13 2.97 -8.71
N GLU A 138 16.98 3.35 -7.44
CA GLU A 138 17.51 2.60 -6.30
C GLU A 138 16.83 1.24 -6.17
N PHE A 139 15.51 1.20 -6.35
CA PHE A 139 14.73 -0.05 -6.36
C PHE A 139 15.21 -1.02 -7.44
N LYS A 140 15.37 -0.55 -8.68
CA LYS A 140 15.83 -1.37 -9.83
C LYS A 140 17.19 -2.00 -9.53
N ILE A 141 18.13 -1.22 -8.98
CA ILE A 141 19.47 -1.69 -8.63
C ILE A 141 19.40 -2.75 -7.52
N GLN A 142 18.70 -2.44 -6.43
CA GLN A 142 18.63 -3.35 -5.28
C GLN A 142 17.89 -4.65 -5.65
N TYR A 143 16.76 -4.54 -6.34
CA TYR A 143 15.95 -5.69 -6.75
C TYR A 143 16.73 -6.63 -7.67
N PHE A 144 17.46 -6.09 -8.66
CA PHE A 144 18.30 -6.90 -9.54
C PHE A 144 19.44 -7.58 -8.78
N LYS A 145 20.08 -6.88 -7.83
CA LYS A 145 21.15 -7.43 -7.00
C LYS A 145 20.68 -8.67 -6.23
N GLU A 146 19.50 -8.61 -5.64
CA GLU A 146 18.92 -9.66 -4.80
C GLU A 146 18.29 -10.81 -5.60
N ASN A 147 17.57 -10.50 -6.67
CA ASN A 147 16.73 -11.48 -7.39
C ASN A 147 17.31 -11.95 -8.73
N LYS A 148 18.36 -11.29 -9.24
CA LYS A 148 18.98 -11.57 -10.55
C LYS A 148 18.01 -11.52 -11.73
N MET A 149 16.94 -10.76 -11.60
CA MET A 149 15.92 -10.60 -12.64
C MET A 149 15.42 -9.16 -12.70
N GLU A 150 14.89 -8.80 -13.86
CA GLU A 150 14.20 -7.53 -14.04
C GLU A 150 12.77 -7.57 -13.47
N VAL A 151 12.25 -6.39 -13.18
CA VAL A 151 10.97 -6.19 -12.50
C VAL A 151 10.09 -5.22 -13.29
N THR A 152 8.79 -5.52 -13.32
CA THR A 152 7.79 -4.57 -13.83
C THR A 152 7.53 -3.49 -12.79
N TYR A 153 7.51 -2.23 -13.20
CA TYR A 153 7.32 -1.12 -12.28
C TYR A 153 6.12 -0.24 -12.69
N PRO A 154 4.89 -0.61 -12.26
CA PRO A 154 3.66 -0.02 -12.78
C PRO A 154 3.43 1.44 -12.36
N ALA A 155 4.19 1.97 -11.39
CA ALA A 155 3.97 3.31 -10.83
C ALA A 155 3.99 4.42 -11.89
N PHE A 156 4.93 4.38 -12.85
CA PHE A 156 5.01 5.37 -13.94
C PHE A 156 3.76 5.38 -14.80
N LYS A 157 3.27 4.20 -15.17
CA LYS A 157 2.03 4.03 -15.94
C LYS A 157 0.84 4.59 -15.18
N GLU A 158 0.72 4.22 -13.90
CA GLU A 158 -0.39 4.65 -13.06
C GLU A 158 -0.36 6.16 -12.81
N LEU A 159 0.83 6.77 -12.69
CA LEU A 159 1.00 8.22 -12.58
C LEU A 159 0.58 8.93 -13.87
N ALA A 160 0.99 8.41 -15.04
CA ALA A 160 0.55 8.93 -16.33
C ALA A 160 -0.97 8.86 -16.49
N LEU A 161 -1.58 7.74 -16.06
CA LEU A 161 -3.03 7.56 -16.07
C LEU A 161 -3.75 8.48 -15.08
N ALA A 162 -3.18 8.73 -13.90
CA ALA A 162 -3.74 9.66 -12.93
C ALA A 162 -3.77 11.08 -13.51
N TYR A 163 -2.67 11.55 -14.10
CA TYR A 163 -2.61 12.83 -14.80
C TYR A 163 -3.55 12.92 -16.01
N GLU A 164 -3.65 11.86 -16.82
CA GLU A 164 -4.62 11.83 -17.93
C GLU A 164 -6.07 12.01 -17.43
N ARG A 165 -6.40 11.44 -16.28
CA ARG A 165 -7.75 11.55 -15.70
C ARG A 165 -8.04 12.88 -15.05
N THR A 166 -7.03 13.59 -14.55
CA THR A 166 -7.17 14.95 -14.03
C THR A 166 -7.04 16.02 -15.11
N GLY A 167 -6.85 15.62 -16.38
CA GLY A 167 -6.71 16.54 -17.52
C GLY A 167 -5.32 17.17 -17.64
N GLU A 168 -4.35 16.72 -16.85
CA GLU A 168 -2.96 17.20 -16.84
C GLU A 168 -2.14 16.47 -17.91
N TYR A 169 -2.53 16.60 -19.18
CA TYR A 169 -1.98 15.80 -20.28
C TYR A 169 -0.48 16.02 -20.51
N GLU A 170 0.02 17.24 -20.34
CA GLU A 170 1.44 17.57 -20.47
C GLU A 170 2.27 16.79 -19.44
N LYS A 171 1.78 16.70 -18.19
CA LYS A 171 2.45 15.94 -17.13
C LYS A 171 2.37 14.43 -17.37
N ALA A 172 1.27 13.95 -17.95
CA ALA A 172 1.14 12.56 -18.36
C ALA A 172 2.13 12.19 -19.48
N ILE A 173 2.39 13.11 -20.42
CA ILE A 173 3.43 12.97 -21.44
C ILE A 173 4.82 12.98 -20.81
N GLU A 174 5.10 13.95 -19.93
CA GLU A 174 6.38 14.09 -19.23
C GLU A 174 6.77 12.81 -18.49
N ILE A 175 5.88 12.28 -17.64
CA ILE A 175 6.18 11.06 -16.88
C ILE A 175 6.35 9.84 -17.79
N SER A 176 5.64 9.79 -18.92
CA SER A 176 5.81 8.73 -19.92
C SER A 176 7.19 8.80 -20.60
N LYS A 177 7.69 10.02 -20.88
CA LYS A 177 9.05 10.23 -21.40
C LYS A 177 10.11 9.81 -20.40
N ILE A 178 9.96 10.19 -19.13
CA ILE A 178 10.85 9.77 -18.04
C ILE A 178 10.90 8.24 -17.93
N ALA A 179 9.74 7.57 -18.05
CA ALA A 179 9.69 6.11 -17.98
C ALA A 179 10.43 5.42 -19.14
N ILE A 180 10.36 6.00 -20.36
CA ILE A 180 11.14 5.53 -21.52
C ILE A 180 12.64 5.72 -21.28
N GLU A 181 13.06 6.90 -20.82
CA GLU A 181 14.47 7.20 -20.51
C GLU A 181 15.04 6.24 -19.46
N LYS A 182 14.22 5.84 -18.49
CA LYS A 182 14.57 4.89 -17.42
C LYS A 182 14.46 3.42 -17.82
N GLU A 183 14.05 3.15 -19.06
CA GLU A 183 13.83 1.81 -19.62
C GLU A 183 12.82 0.99 -18.78
N VAL A 184 11.77 1.66 -18.28
CA VAL A 184 10.71 1.00 -17.51
C VAL A 184 9.94 0.07 -18.44
N LYS A 185 9.93 -1.23 -18.14
CA LYS A 185 9.17 -2.22 -18.90
C LYS A 185 7.66 -2.07 -18.69
N GLU A 186 6.91 -1.85 -19.78
CA GLU A 186 5.44 -1.79 -19.78
C GLU A 186 4.83 -2.55 -20.97
N HIS A 187 3.72 -3.26 -20.74
CA HIS A 187 2.98 -3.99 -21.79
C HIS A 187 2.32 -3.09 -22.85
N THR A 188 1.93 -1.85 -22.51
CA THR A 188 1.11 -0.99 -23.38
C THR A 188 1.88 0.13 -24.11
N SER A 189 3.21 0.19 -23.96
CA SER A 189 4.13 1.19 -24.55
C SER A 189 3.79 2.65 -24.20
N PHE A 190 4.73 3.33 -23.54
CA PHE A 190 4.65 4.75 -23.20
C PHE A 190 4.57 5.64 -24.46
N GLU A 191 5.19 5.23 -25.57
CA GLU A 191 5.17 5.93 -26.86
C GLU A 191 3.75 6.02 -27.42
N ARG A 192 2.97 4.92 -27.33
CA ARG A 192 1.56 4.93 -27.75
C ARG A 192 0.74 5.91 -26.92
N ARG A 193 1.03 6.00 -25.62
CA ARG A 193 0.37 6.97 -24.72
C ARG A 193 0.72 8.40 -25.10
N ILE A 194 1.99 8.70 -25.34
CA ILE A 194 2.45 10.04 -25.77
C ILE A 194 1.72 10.46 -27.05
N ASN A 195 1.76 9.63 -28.09
CA ASN A 195 1.08 9.92 -29.37
C ASN A 195 -0.43 10.15 -29.22
N LYS A 196 -1.09 9.44 -28.31
CA LYS A 196 -2.52 9.63 -28.03
C LYS A 196 -2.78 10.98 -27.33
N LEU A 197 -1.93 11.35 -26.37
CA LEU A 197 -2.09 12.55 -25.58
C LEU A 197 -1.73 13.83 -26.35
N GLU A 198 -0.70 13.78 -27.20
CA GLU A 198 -0.32 14.90 -28.08
C GLU A 198 -1.47 15.31 -29.01
N LYS A 199 -2.25 14.33 -29.52
CA LYS A 199 -3.46 14.60 -30.32
C LYS A 199 -4.59 15.28 -29.54
N LYS A 200 -4.59 15.23 -28.21
CA LYS A 200 -5.57 15.91 -27.35
C LYS A 200 -5.17 17.34 -27.01
N LEU A 201 -3.92 17.73 -27.29
CA LEU A 201 -3.39 19.08 -27.04
C LEU A 201 -3.50 19.99 -28.28
N ILE A 202 -3.93 19.44 -29.41
CA ILE A 202 -4.20 20.13 -30.69
C ILE A 202 -5.70 20.42 -30.73
#